data_AF-A0A9Q9IC61-F1
#
_entry.id   AF-A0A9Q9IC61-F1
#
_cell.length_a   1.000
_cell.length_b   1.000
_cell.length_c   1.000
_cell.angle_alpha   90.00
_cell.angle_beta   90.00
_cell.angle_gamma   90.00
#
_symmetry.space_group_name_H-M   'P 1'
#
loop_
_entity.id
_entity.type
_entity.pdbx_description
1 polymer ?
#
loop_
_entity_poly.entity_id
_entity_poly.type
_entity_poly.pdbx_seq_one_letter_code
_entity_poly.pdbx_strand_id
1 'polypeptide(L)'
;MAFLVEMPDGGFLEVEERTDLAPDDLSVVGVLGASPLEGTGLITFGAVIRAGLDEEQQDDFADWIYDRVVRFAELGGEIDGWDRLEDGTWRVEARWD
;
A
#
# COMPACT_ATOMS: atom_id res chain seq x y z
N MET A 1 10.36 12.08 1.37
CA MET A 1 10.42 11.84 2.82
C MET A 1 9.65 10.54 3.06
N ALA A 2 9.74 9.94 4.23
CA ALA A 2 9.09 8.65 4.49
C ALA A 2 8.57 8.62 5.93
N PHE A 3 7.51 7.85 6.15
CA PHE A 3 6.99 7.56 7.48
C PHE A 3 6.76 6.05 7.65
N LEU A 4 6.56 5.62 8.89
CA LEU A 4 6.43 4.22 9.25
C LEU A 4 5.00 3.94 9.70
N VAL A 5 4.43 2.84 9.21
CA VAL A 5 3.14 2.31 9.65
C VAL A 5 3.39 1.01 10.41
N GLU A 6 2.89 0.90 11.64
CA GLU A 6 2.97 -0.34 12.42
C GLU A 6 2.04 -1.40 11.82
N MET A 7 2.59 -2.60 11.57
CA MET A 7 1.90 -3.70 10.93
C MET A 7 1.29 -4.67 11.95
N PRO A 8 0.26 -5.45 11.58
CA PRO A 8 -0.39 -6.40 12.50
C PRO A 8 0.53 -7.44 13.13
N ASP A 9 1.68 -7.73 12.49
CA ASP A 9 2.69 -8.67 12.97
C ASP A 9 3.69 -8.03 13.96
N GLY A 10 3.51 -6.76 14.30
CA GLY A 10 4.41 -5.97 15.14
C GLY A 10 5.64 -5.44 14.40
N GLY A 11 5.69 -5.59 13.07
CA GLY A 11 6.68 -4.97 12.20
C GLY A 11 6.30 -3.53 11.83
N PHE A 12 7.13 -2.92 10.98
CA PHE A 12 6.84 -1.61 10.39
C PHE A 12 6.96 -1.67 8.88
N LEU A 13 6.03 -1.03 8.19
CA LEU A 13 6.09 -0.76 6.77
C LEU A 13 6.58 0.68 6.56
N GLU A 14 7.66 0.84 5.82
CA GLU A 14 8.10 2.16 5.35
C GLU A 14 7.24 2.61 4.16
N VAL A 15 6.69 3.82 4.26
CA VAL A 15 5.87 4.47 3.24
C VAL A 15 6.70 5.57 2.60
N GLU A 16 6.98 5.43 1.30
CA GLU A 16 7.77 6.42 0.55
C GLU A 16 6.87 7.50 -0.04
N GLU A 17 7.19 8.77 0.21
CA GLU A 17 6.52 9.89 -0.46
C GLU A 17 7.08 10.15 -1.86
N ARG A 18 6.19 10.26 -2.84
CA ARG A 18 6.53 10.49 -4.25
C ARG A 18 5.73 11.65 -4.84
N THR A 19 6.41 12.49 -5.62
CA THR A 19 5.78 13.58 -6.38
C THR A 19 5.28 13.12 -7.74
N ASP A 20 5.77 11.98 -8.23
CA ASP A 20 5.47 11.38 -9.53
C ASP A 20 4.44 10.24 -9.44
N LEU A 21 3.76 10.09 -8.29
CA LEU A 21 2.71 9.09 -8.12
C LEU A 21 1.50 9.43 -8.99
N ALA A 22 1.11 8.52 -9.87
CA ALA A 22 -0.06 8.63 -10.76
C ALA A 22 -0.22 10.07 -11.32
N PRO A 23 0.72 10.54 -12.17
CA PRO A 23 0.76 11.94 -12.58
C PRO A 23 -0.47 12.36 -13.40
N ASP A 24 -1.13 11.39 -14.04
CA ASP A 24 -2.33 11.58 -14.85
C ASP A 24 -3.64 11.44 -14.05
N ASP A 25 -3.59 10.99 -12.79
CA ASP A 25 -4.76 10.79 -11.94
C ASP A 25 -4.49 11.27 -10.49
N LEU A 26 -4.91 12.50 -10.21
CA LEU A 26 -4.73 13.14 -8.90
C LEU A 26 -5.62 12.54 -7.81
N SER A 27 -6.64 11.75 -8.16
CA SER A 27 -7.48 11.08 -7.16
C SER A 27 -6.72 9.97 -6.44
N VAL A 28 -5.68 9.41 -7.06
CA VAL A 28 -4.80 8.41 -6.44
C VAL A 28 -3.83 9.12 -5.50
N VAL A 29 -3.97 8.81 -4.22
CA VAL A 29 -3.17 9.41 -3.14
C VAL A 29 -2.11 8.46 -2.62
N GLY A 30 -2.23 7.16 -2.87
CA GLY A 30 -1.26 6.17 -2.47
C GLY A 30 -1.46 4.83 -3.15
N VAL A 31 -0.44 3.98 -3.10
CA VAL A 31 -0.46 2.62 -3.64
C VAL A 31 0.17 1.68 -2.63
N LEU A 32 -0.49 0.55 -2.38
CA LEU A 32 0.05 -0.57 -1.63
C LEU A 32 0.30 -1.73 -2.60
N GLY A 33 1.52 -2.26 -2.56
CA GLY A 33 1.94 -3.44 -3.30
C GLY A 33 2.20 -4.62 -2.36
N ALA A 34 1.89 -5.83 -2.82
CA ALA A 34 2.17 -7.09 -2.13
C ALA A 34 2.86 -8.04 -3.12
N SER A 35 4.16 -8.25 -2.94
CA SER A 35 5.00 -8.99 -3.88
C SER A 35 5.47 -10.31 -3.26
N PRO A 36 5.47 -11.41 -4.02
CA PRO A 36 6.04 -12.66 -3.56
C PRO A 36 7.57 -12.55 -3.41
N LEU A 37 8.09 -13.02 -2.30
CA LEU A 37 9.54 -13.13 -2.09
C LEU A 37 10.03 -14.46 -2.65
N GLU A 38 10.84 -14.37 -3.71
CA GLU A 38 11.29 -15.53 -4.49
C GLU A 38 11.90 -16.63 -3.61
N GLY A 39 11.43 -17.87 -3.82
CA GLY A 39 11.96 -19.05 -3.12
C GLY A 39 11.55 -19.21 -1.66
N THR A 40 10.74 -18.30 -1.10
CA THR A 40 10.32 -18.35 0.32
C THR A 40 8.84 -18.67 0.52
N GLY A 41 8.00 -18.41 -0.49
CA GLY A 41 6.54 -18.48 -0.35
C GLY A 41 5.95 -17.37 0.52
N LEU A 42 6.76 -16.41 0.96
CA LEU A 42 6.33 -15.24 1.73
C LEU A 42 5.90 -14.10 0.81
N ILE A 43 5.11 -13.18 1.35
CA ILE A 43 4.71 -11.92 0.72
C ILE A 43 5.39 -10.78 1.46
N THR A 44 5.92 -9.81 0.71
CA THR A 44 6.43 -8.54 1.24
C THR A 44 5.55 -7.40 0.78
N PHE A 45 5.26 -6.47 1.68
CA PHE A 45 4.49 -5.27 1.36
C PHE A 45 5.42 -4.08 1.10
N GLY A 46 4.99 -3.20 0.20
CA GLY A 46 5.61 -1.91 -0.07
C GLY A 46 4.54 -0.86 -0.34
N ALA A 47 4.70 0.34 0.20
CA ALA A 47 3.72 1.41 0.02
C ALA A 47 4.36 2.72 -0.42
N VAL A 48 3.65 3.44 -1.27
CA VAL A 48 4.00 4.80 -1.69
C VAL A 48 2.79 5.71 -1.50
N ILE A 49 3.05 6.96 -1.12
CA ILE A 49 2.02 7.98 -0.94
C ILE A 49 2.41 9.24 -1.74
N ARG A 50 1.42 10.04 -2.14
CA ARG A 50 1.64 11.32 -2.79
C ARG A 50 2.32 12.28 -1.80
N ALA A 51 3.35 12.99 -2.26
CA ALA A 51 4.03 14.00 -1.46
C ALA A 51 3.14 15.23 -1.23
N GLY A 52 3.33 15.89 -0.08
CA GLY A 52 2.66 17.16 0.25
C GLY A 52 1.30 17.00 0.93
N LEU A 53 0.95 15.80 1.36
CA LEU A 53 -0.21 15.53 2.22
C LEU A 53 0.08 15.95 3.66
N ASP A 54 -0.94 16.42 4.37
CA ASP A 54 -0.83 16.79 5.78
C ASP A 54 -0.83 15.56 6.71
N GLU A 55 -0.71 15.79 8.02
CA GLU A 55 -0.60 14.73 9.03
C GLU A 55 -1.88 13.90 9.14
N GLU A 56 -3.06 14.54 9.10
CA GLU A 56 -4.36 13.84 9.16
C GLU A 56 -4.52 12.91 7.95
N GLN A 57 -4.14 13.40 6.77
CA GLN A 57 -4.11 12.65 5.53
C GLN A 57 -3.13 11.46 5.55
N GLN A 58 -1.96 11.62 6.18
CA GLN A 58 -1.00 10.53 6.34
C GLN A 58 -1.50 9.48 7.33
N ASP A 59 -2.15 9.89 8.41
CA ASP A 59 -2.77 8.98 9.39
C ASP A 59 -3.93 8.19 8.76
N ASP A 60 -4.81 8.84 8.01
CA ASP A 60 -5.89 8.17 7.27
C ASP A 60 -5.35 7.12 6.28
N PHE A 61 -4.21 7.42 5.63
CA PHE A 61 -3.55 6.47 4.73
C PHE A 61 -2.89 5.31 5.51
N ALA A 62 -2.33 5.57 6.69
CA ALA A 62 -1.77 4.54 7.55
C ALA A 62 -2.84 3.53 8.00
N ASP A 63 -4.00 4.03 8.43
CA ASP A 63 -5.16 3.20 8.81
C ASP A 63 -5.67 2.40 7.61
N TRP A 64 -5.73 3.02 6.43
CA TRP A 64 -6.09 2.32 5.19
C TRP A 64 -5.09 1.21 4.85
N ILE A 65 -3.78 1.44 4.95
CA ILE A 65 -2.76 0.40 4.74
C ILE A 65 -3.01 -0.77 5.70
N TYR A 66 -3.18 -0.48 6.99
CA TYR A 66 -3.36 -1.51 8.01
C TYR A 66 -4.55 -2.41 7.68
N ASP A 67 -5.71 -1.84 7.37
CA ASP A 67 -6.90 -2.59 6.96
C ASP A 67 -6.62 -3.46 5.73
N ARG A 68 -5.98 -2.92 4.69
CA ARG A 68 -5.69 -3.66 3.46
C ARG A 68 -4.72 -4.82 3.68
N VAL A 69 -3.71 -4.66 4.53
CA VAL A 69 -2.78 -5.74 4.88
C VAL A 69 -3.49 -6.86 5.63
N VAL A 70 -4.33 -6.53 6.61
CA VAL A 70 -5.15 -7.51 7.34
C VAL A 70 -6.04 -8.29 6.39
N ARG A 71 -6.80 -7.58 5.54
CA ARG A 71 -7.75 -8.21 4.61
C ARG A 71 -7.04 -9.06 3.57
N PHE A 72 -5.89 -8.61 3.07
CA PHE A 72 -5.07 -9.42 2.16
C PHE A 72 -4.60 -10.72 2.83
N ALA A 73 -4.20 -10.67 4.11
CA ALA A 73 -3.79 -11.87 4.85
C ALA A 73 -4.95 -12.85 5.10
N GLU A 74 -6.17 -12.34 5.34
CA GLU A 74 -7.35 -13.16 5.61
C GLU A 74 -8.00 -13.75 4.35
N LEU A 75 -8.07 -12.97 3.27
CA LEU A 75 -8.89 -13.26 2.09
C LEU A 75 -8.08 -13.46 0.81
N GLY A 76 -6.81 -13.05 0.79
CA GLY A 76 -6.00 -12.93 -0.43
C GLY A 76 -6.33 -11.68 -1.26
N GLY A 77 -5.56 -11.45 -2.32
CA GLY A 77 -5.69 -10.25 -3.16
C GLY A 77 -6.94 -10.20 -4.04
N GLU A 78 -7.52 -11.35 -4.41
CA GLU A 78 -8.61 -11.40 -5.43
C GLU A 78 -9.90 -10.68 -5.03
N ILE A 79 -10.11 -10.40 -3.75
CA ILE A 79 -11.44 -10.05 -3.21
C ILE A 79 -11.61 -8.54 -2.96
N ASP A 80 -10.53 -7.78 -2.87
CA ASP A 80 -10.57 -6.45 -2.22
C ASP A 80 -10.02 -5.30 -3.08
N GLY A 81 -10.35 -5.32 -4.38
CA GLY A 81 -9.96 -4.24 -5.30
C GLY A 81 -8.47 -4.23 -5.67
N TRP A 82 -7.75 -5.33 -5.39
CA TRP A 82 -6.38 -5.48 -5.82
C TRP A 82 -6.33 -5.94 -7.28
N ASP A 83 -5.43 -5.32 -8.04
CA ASP A 83 -5.04 -5.77 -9.36
C ASP A 83 -3.83 -6.71 -9.25
N ARG A 84 -3.89 -7.84 -9.94
CA ARG A 84 -2.74 -8.73 -10.11
C ARG A 84 -1.94 -8.31 -11.34
N LEU A 85 -0.67 -8.01 -11.14
CA LEU A 85 0.29 -7.71 -12.20
C LEU A 85 0.85 -9.00 -12.82
N GLU A 86 1.47 -8.87 -14.00
CA GLU A 86 2.00 -10.00 -14.77
C GLU A 86 3.15 -10.73 -14.05
N ASP A 87 3.92 -10.01 -13.24
CA ASP A 87 4.99 -10.56 -12.40
C ASP A 87 4.49 -11.27 -11.12
N GLY A 88 3.16 -11.26 -10.90
CA GLY A 88 2.52 -11.86 -9.74
C GLY A 88 2.41 -10.95 -8.53
N THR A 89 2.90 -9.71 -8.60
CA THR A 89 2.65 -8.69 -7.58
C THR A 89 1.19 -8.28 -7.59
N TRP A 90 0.63 -8.10 -6.40
CA TRP A 90 -0.67 -7.47 -6.23
C TRP A 90 -0.48 -6.00 -5.93
N ARG A 91 -1.36 -5.15 -6.46
CA ARG A 91 -1.41 -3.73 -6.12
C ARG A 91 -2.84 -3.28 -5.81
N VAL A 92 -3.00 -2.33 -4.92
CA VAL A 92 -4.27 -1.63 -4.68
C VAL A 92 -4.00 -0.14 -4.52
N GLU A 93 -4.89 0.69 -5.05
CA GLU A 93 -4.75 2.14 -5.05
C GLU A 93 -5.68 2.75 -3.98
N ALA A 94 -5.13 3.64 -3.16
CA ALA A 94 -5.92 4.51 -2.30
C ALA A 94 -6.38 5.72 -3.10
N ARG A 95 -7.66 6.03 -3.01
CA ARG A 95 -8.28 7.19 -3.66
C ARG A 95 -9.10 7.99 -2.67
N TRP A 96 -9.08 9.30 -2.81
CA TRP A 96 -9.95 10.23 -2.09
C TRP A 96 -10.86 10.94 -3.08
N ASP A 97 -12.16 11.00 -2.75
CA ASP A 97 -13.18 11.74 -3.51
C ASP A 97 -13.17 13.24 -3.21
#